data_AF-A0A821MGL1-F1
#
_entry.id   AF-A0A821MGL1-F1
#
_cell.length_a   1.000
_cell.length_b   1.000
_cell.length_c   1.000
_cell.angle_alpha   90.00
_cell.angle_beta   90.00
_cell.angle_gamma   90.00
#
_symmetry.space_group_name_H-M   'P 1'
#
loop_
_entity.id
_entity.type
_entity.pdbx_description
1 polymer ?
#
loop_
_entity_poly.entity_id
_entity_poly.type
_entity_poly.pdbx_seq_one_letter_code
_entity_poly.pdbx_strand_id
1 'polypeptide(L)'
;SILLEDIFSLVSITQRYYCSQVCRSWNEIFYSSVVWDTFVFDGVTFTRKKFNLFRGYERILNSYRVQRYLSRKSQCMRRLIIKPIPEYHNMCDFLNVLSSFIHYHRQDYYPFSYLEEFSFTFHVLVSIEDDTNNQGGIINAYYQHPNAIIRGKKRYYGTGGNILETLRRFISSIRCLKRFYLNNLLLESNSDIGSCLDELLENSCETLE
;
A
#
# COMPACT_ATOMS: atom_id res chain seq x y z
N SER A 1 -10.29 -28.42 5.26
CA SER A 1 -11.01 -27.25 4.72
C SER A 1 -10.05 -26.30 3.99
N ILE A 2 -9.15 -26.82 3.16
CA ILE A 2 -8.08 -26.02 2.52
C ILE A 2 -8.68 -25.12 1.42
N LEU A 3 -9.63 -25.65 0.65
CA LEU A 3 -10.27 -24.93 -0.45
C LEU A 3 -11.02 -23.66 -0.02
N LEU A 4 -11.63 -23.65 1.18
CA LEU A 4 -12.29 -22.44 1.69
C LEU A 4 -11.29 -21.39 2.17
N GLU A 5 -10.14 -21.79 2.72
CA GLU A 5 -9.06 -20.86 3.06
C GLU A 5 -8.50 -20.20 1.80
N ASP A 6 -8.32 -20.98 0.72
CA ASP A 6 -7.89 -20.47 -0.59
C ASP A 6 -8.90 -19.46 -1.16
N ILE A 7 -10.21 -19.76 -1.13
CA ILE A 7 -11.24 -18.81 -1.56
C ILE A 7 -11.20 -17.52 -0.74
N PHE A 8 -11.09 -17.64 0.59
CA PHE A 8 -11.00 -16.47 1.47
C PHE A 8 -9.75 -15.64 1.21
N SER A 9 -8.63 -16.26 0.82
CA SER A 9 -7.39 -15.56 0.49
C SER A 9 -7.54 -14.65 -0.74
N LEU A 10 -8.35 -15.05 -1.73
CA LEU A 10 -8.56 -14.32 -3.00
C LEU A 10 -9.49 -13.10 -2.88
N VAL A 11 -10.36 -13.07 -1.88
CA VAL A 11 -11.37 -12.00 -1.72
C VAL A 11 -10.86 -10.85 -0.85
N SER A 12 -11.43 -9.65 -1.06
CA SER A 12 -11.13 -8.46 -0.25
C SER A 12 -11.55 -8.62 1.21
N ILE A 13 -10.98 -7.80 2.10
CA ILE A 13 -11.27 -7.84 3.55
C ILE A 13 -12.76 -7.65 3.84
N THR A 14 -13.41 -6.75 3.10
CA THR A 14 -14.85 -6.50 3.24
C THR A 14 -15.66 -7.73 2.83
N GLN A 15 -15.28 -8.38 1.73
CA GLN A 15 -15.93 -9.62 1.28
C GLN A 15 -15.70 -10.78 2.25
N ARG A 16 -14.48 -10.94 2.80
CA ARG A 16 -14.18 -11.94 3.86
C ARG A 16 -15.13 -11.79 5.04
N TYR A 17 -15.40 -10.54 5.46
CA TYR A 17 -16.33 -10.28 6.55
C TYR A 17 -17.75 -10.73 6.18
N TYR A 18 -18.27 -10.37 5.00
CA TYR A 18 -19.59 -10.82 4.56
C TYR A 18 -19.69 -12.35 4.43
N CYS A 19 -18.67 -13.00 3.89
CA CYS A 19 -18.57 -14.45 3.82
C CYS A 19 -18.66 -15.10 5.21
N SER A 20 -18.00 -14.52 6.22
CA SER A 20 -18.03 -15.06 7.59
C SER A 20 -19.42 -15.02 8.27
N GLN A 21 -20.38 -14.29 7.70
CA GLN A 21 -21.75 -14.19 8.21
C GLN A 21 -22.70 -15.23 7.58
N VAL A 22 -22.22 -16.01 6.60
CA VAL A 22 -23.07 -16.99 5.87
C VAL A 22 -23.40 -18.20 6.74
N CYS A 23 -22.39 -18.83 7.35
CA CYS A 23 -22.58 -20.00 8.21
C CYS A 23 -21.44 -20.16 9.24
N ARG A 24 -21.64 -21.03 10.24
CA ARG A 24 -20.65 -21.25 11.32
C ARG A 24 -19.29 -21.73 10.82
N SER A 25 -19.27 -22.65 9.85
CA SER A 25 -18.02 -23.15 9.28
C SER A 25 -17.21 -22.04 8.58
N TRP A 26 -17.87 -21.14 7.85
CA TRP A 26 -17.20 -19.99 7.23
C TRP A 26 -16.73 -18.96 8.26
N ASN A 27 -17.46 -18.85 9.39
CA ASN A 27 -17.05 -18.02 10.51
C ASN A 27 -15.78 -18.54 11.18
N GLU A 28 -15.65 -19.86 11.37
CA GLU A 28 -14.45 -20.48 11.93
C GLU A 28 -13.23 -20.22 11.03
N ILE A 29 -13.40 -20.40 9.73
CA ILE A 29 -12.33 -20.20 8.73
C ILE A 29 -11.89 -18.73 8.67
N PHE A 30 -12.81 -17.79 8.89
CA PHE A 30 -12.47 -16.37 8.97
C PHE A 30 -11.44 -16.06 10.07
N TYR A 31 -11.31 -16.88 11.12
CA TYR A 31 -10.27 -16.70 12.14
C TYR A 31 -8.96 -17.43 11.86
N SER A 32 -8.88 -18.26 10.80
CA SER A 32 -7.65 -18.94 10.38
C SER A 32 -6.55 -17.94 10.02
N SER A 33 -5.32 -18.20 10.45
CA SER A 33 -4.16 -17.34 10.19
C SER A 33 -3.83 -17.26 8.70
N VAL A 34 -4.03 -18.35 7.95
CA VAL A 34 -3.75 -18.46 6.51
C VAL A 34 -4.54 -17.42 5.71
N VAL A 35 -5.80 -17.17 6.10
CA VAL A 35 -6.65 -16.17 5.45
C VAL A 35 -6.08 -14.74 5.59
N TRP A 36 -5.35 -14.45 6.66
CA TRP A 36 -4.81 -13.11 6.96
C TRP A 36 -3.31 -12.98 6.68
N ASP A 37 -2.70 -14.00 6.09
CA ASP A 37 -1.30 -14.02 5.66
C ASP A 37 -0.97 -12.79 4.77
N THR A 38 -1.88 -12.48 3.84
CA THR A 38 -1.70 -11.38 2.90
C THR A 38 -2.69 -10.26 3.16
N PHE A 39 -2.15 -9.06 3.38
CA PHE A 39 -2.93 -7.83 3.48
C PHE A 39 -2.64 -6.92 2.27
N VAL A 40 -3.72 -6.49 1.62
CA VAL A 40 -3.66 -5.62 0.45
C VAL A 40 -4.34 -4.31 0.78
N PHE A 41 -3.59 -3.20 0.72
CA PHE A 41 -4.13 -1.86 0.86
C PHE A 41 -4.47 -1.29 -0.52
N ASP A 42 -5.74 -0.92 -0.71
CA ASP A 42 -6.31 -0.44 -1.98
C ASP A 42 -6.68 1.05 -1.94
N GLY A 43 -6.30 1.78 -0.87
CA GLY A 43 -6.64 3.20 -0.69
C GLY A 43 -8.07 3.47 -0.22
N VAL A 44 -8.95 2.46 -0.25
CA VAL A 44 -10.36 2.55 0.15
C VAL A 44 -10.60 1.86 1.49
N THR A 45 -9.86 0.80 1.77
CA THR A 45 -9.93 0.04 3.02
C THR A 45 -9.66 0.95 4.22
N PHE A 46 -10.45 0.80 5.28
CA PHE A 46 -10.41 1.63 6.50
C PHE A 46 -10.69 3.13 6.32
N THR A 47 -11.16 3.59 5.16
CA THR A 47 -11.55 4.99 4.96
C THR A 47 -12.96 5.29 5.48
N ARG A 48 -13.22 6.58 5.74
CA ARG A 48 -14.56 7.16 5.97
C ARG A 48 -14.78 8.32 5.03
N LYS A 49 -16.05 8.59 4.69
CA LYS A 49 -16.45 9.76 3.92
C LYS A 49 -16.45 10.99 4.83
N LYS A 50 -15.69 12.04 4.47
CA LYS A 50 -15.68 13.34 5.17
C LYS A 50 -15.99 14.42 4.14
N PHE A 51 -16.82 15.38 4.50
CA PHE A 51 -17.09 16.53 3.65
C PHE A 51 -16.02 17.60 3.86
N ASN A 52 -15.46 18.09 2.75
CA ASN A 52 -14.52 19.18 2.65
C ASN A 52 -15.19 20.33 1.89
N LEU A 53 -15.16 21.55 2.42
CA LEU A 53 -15.81 22.72 1.83
C LEU A 53 -15.30 23.03 0.42
N PHE A 54 -14.02 22.76 0.13
CA PHE A 54 -13.38 23.12 -1.13
C PHE A 54 -13.32 21.97 -2.14
N ARG A 55 -13.35 20.72 -1.67
CA ARG A 55 -13.15 19.51 -2.50
C ARG A 55 -14.35 18.56 -2.49
N GLY A 56 -15.41 18.91 -1.74
CA GLY A 56 -16.60 18.08 -1.60
C GLY A 56 -16.34 16.85 -0.73
N TYR A 57 -17.02 15.74 -1.02
CA TYR A 57 -16.85 14.53 -0.24
C TYR A 57 -15.57 13.78 -0.60
N GLU A 58 -14.67 13.68 0.36
CA GLU A 58 -13.42 12.95 0.25
C GLU A 58 -13.44 11.70 1.12
N ARG A 59 -12.68 10.68 0.71
CA ARG A 59 -12.43 9.50 1.54
C ARG A 59 -11.14 9.73 2.31
N ILE A 60 -11.23 9.68 3.63
CA ILE A 60 -10.08 9.88 4.53
C ILE A 60 -9.87 8.63 5.34
N LEU A 61 -8.61 8.20 5.45
CA LEU A 61 -8.22 7.07 6.29
C LEU A 61 -8.67 7.28 7.74
N ASN A 62 -9.22 6.23 8.35
CA ASN A 62 -9.51 6.22 9.77
C ASN A 62 -8.41 5.46 10.52
N SER A 63 -7.46 6.20 11.11
CA SER A 63 -6.31 5.65 11.82
C SER A 63 -6.72 4.70 12.96
N TYR A 64 -7.84 4.97 13.65
CA TYR A 64 -8.33 4.09 14.71
C TYR A 64 -8.76 2.71 14.17
N ARG A 65 -9.41 2.66 12.98
CA ARG A 65 -9.77 1.39 12.34
C ARG A 65 -8.54 0.58 11.96
N VAL A 66 -7.50 1.25 11.45
CA VAL A 66 -6.22 0.63 11.12
C VAL A 66 -5.56 0.05 12.38
N GLN A 67 -5.39 0.86 13.43
CA GLN A 67 -4.78 0.41 14.69
C GLN A 67 -5.53 -0.78 15.31
N ARG A 68 -6.87 -0.75 15.31
CA ARG A 68 -7.69 -1.85 15.82
C ARG A 68 -7.59 -3.12 14.97
N TYR A 69 -7.36 -2.98 13.67
CA TYR A 69 -7.08 -4.12 12.80
C TYR A 69 -5.69 -4.70 13.10
N LEU A 70 -4.68 -3.84 13.19
CA LEU A 70 -3.29 -4.23 13.45
C LEU A 70 -3.17 -4.97 14.78
N SER A 71 -3.78 -4.47 15.86
CA SER A 71 -3.73 -5.13 17.18
C SER A 71 -4.27 -6.56 17.20
N ARG A 72 -5.06 -6.94 16.20
CA ARG A 72 -5.65 -8.29 16.09
C ARG A 72 -4.97 -9.17 15.06
N LYS A 73 -4.39 -8.59 14.00
CA LYS A 73 -3.98 -9.32 12.80
C LYS A 73 -2.51 -9.11 12.42
N SER A 74 -1.78 -8.20 13.06
CA SER A 74 -0.37 -7.95 12.74
C SER A 74 0.50 -9.20 12.89
N GLN A 75 0.21 -10.04 13.90
CA GLN A 75 0.93 -11.28 14.19
C GLN A 75 0.62 -12.44 13.22
N CYS A 76 -0.30 -12.26 12.25
CA CYS A 76 -0.55 -13.27 11.22
C CYS A 76 -0.15 -12.77 9.82
N MET A 77 0.28 -11.50 9.71
CA MET A 77 0.57 -10.87 8.44
C MET A 77 1.98 -11.25 7.99
N ARG A 78 2.07 -11.91 6.85
CA ARG A 78 3.34 -12.26 6.18
C ARG A 78 3.65 -11.40 4.98
N ARG A 79 2.61 -10.92 4.29
CA ARG A 79 2.74 -10.12 3.08
C ARG A 79 1.91 -8.85 3.17
N LEU A 80 2.55 -7.70 2.95
CA LEU A 80 1.92 -6.38 2.91
C LEU A 80 2.07 -5.79 1.51
N ILE A 81 0.94 -5.62 0.81
CA ILE A 81 0.91 -5.12 -0.56
C ILE A 81 0.16 -3.77 -0.59
N ILE A 82 0.84 -2.73 -1.02
CA ILE A 82 0.25 -1.40 -1.29
C ILE A 82 0.01 -1.29 -2.80
N LYS A 83 -1.27 -1.25 -3.20
CA LYS A 83 -1.67 -1.02 -4.59
C LYS A 83 -1.36 0.42 -5.03
N PRO A 84 -1.34 0.70 -6.35
CA PRO A 84 -1.34 2.07 -6.84
C PRO A 84 -2.58 2.80 -6.34
N ILE A 85 -2.39 3.86 -5.55
CA ILE A 85 -3.47 4.64 -4.94
C ILE A 85 -3.38 6.08 -5.42
N PRO A 86 -4.45 6.64 -6.03
CA PRO A 86 -4.46 8.01 -6.51
C PRO A 86 -4.49 9.02 -5.35
N GLU A 87 -5.24 8.72 -4.27
CA GLU A 87 -5.24 9.52 -3.06
C GLU A 87 -4.00 9.25 -2.20
N TYR A 88 -2.85 9.78 -2.61
CA TYR A 88 -1.56 9.58 -1.93
C TYR A 88 -1.59 9.94 -0.44
N HIS A 89 -2.43 10.90 -0.02
CA HIS A 89 -2.61 11.25 1.39
C HIS A 89 -3.03 10.04 2.24
N ASN A 90 -4.00 9.25 1.77
CA ASN A 90 -4.45 8.07 2.50
C ASN A 90 -3.37 6.99 2.59
N MET A 91 -2.54 6.87 1.55
CA MET A 91 -1.39 5.97 1.54
C MET A 91 -0.32 6.43 2.53
N CYS A 92 0.06 7.72 2.52
CA CYS A 92 1.02 8.26 3.48
C CYS A 92 0.52 8.13 4.92
N ASP A 93 -0.76 8.46 5.17
CA ASP A 93 -1.37 8.31 6.49
C ASP A 93 -1.36 6.85 6.96
N PHE A 94 -1.60 5.91 6.04
CA PHE A 94 -1.57 4.49 6.35
C PHE A 94 -0.18 4.01 6.75
N LEU A 95 0.84 4.35 5.97
CA LEU A 95 2.24 4.04 6.29
C LEU A 95 2.67 4.69 7.61
N ASN A 96 2.30 5.95 7.85
CA ASN A 96 2.58 6.63 9.11
C ASN A 96 1.94 5.93 10.31
N VAL A 97 0.70 5.44 10.17
CA VAL A 97 0.04 4.67 11.22
C VAL A 97 0.76 3.35 11.48
N LEU A 98 1.24 2.65 10.44
CA LEU A 98 2.03 1.43 10.59
C LEU A 98 3.35 1.70 11.33
N SER A 99 4.12 2.70 10.89
CA SER A 99 5.37 3.10 11.55
C SER A 99 5.15 3.46 13.01
N SER A 100 4.09 4.24 13.29
CA SER A 100 3.72 4.65 14.65
C SER A 100 3.32 3.44 15.50
N PHE A 101 2.59 2.49 14.93
CA PHE A 101 2.19 1.26 15.63
C PHE A 101 3.39 0.39 15.99
N ILE A 102 4.36 0.26 15.08
CA ILE A 102 5.62 -0.43 15.36
C ILE A 102 6.38 0.27 16.47
N HIS A 103 6.53 1.60 16.37
CA HIS A 103 7.26 2.37 17.38
C HIS A 103 6.65 2.24 18.77
N TYR A 104 5.31 2.28 18.87
CA TYR A 104 4.59 2.12 20.12
C TYR A 104 4.83 0.74 20.77
N HIS A 105 4.82 -0.34 19.98
CA HIS A 105 5.00 -1.70 20.50
C HIS A 105 6.47 -2.12 20.65
N ARG A 106 7.42 -1.39 20.05
CA ARG A 106 8.85 -1.74 19.98
C ARG A 106 9.51 -2.00 21.34
N GLN A 107 8.99 -1.41 22.42
CA GLN A 107 9.52 -1.63 23.77
C GLN A 107 9.15 -3.01 24.33
N ASP A 108 7.99 -3.55 23.95
CA ASP A 108 7.48 -4.81 24.49
C ASP A 108 7.69 -5.99 23.52
N TYR A 109 7.33 -5.81 22.25
CA TYR A 109 7.44 -6.84 21.20
C TYR A 109 7.33 -6.22 19.81
N TYR A 110 7.90 -6.89 18.79
CA TYR A 110 7.71 -6.47 17.41
C TYR A 110 6.33 -6.95 16.89
N PRO A 111 5.43 -6.05 16.43
CA PRO A 111 4.06 -6.44 16.12
C PRO A 111 3.90 -7.29 14.85
N PHE A 112 4.89 -7.30 13.97
CA PHE A 112 4.85 -7.95 12.66
C PHE A 112 5.84 -9.12 12.59
N SER A 113 5.78 -10.05 13.55
CA SER A 113 6.78 -11.12 13.73
C SER A 113 7.00 -12.02 12.51
N TYR A 114 6.04 -12.08 11.59
CA TYR A 114 6.11 -12.92 10.39
C TYR A 114 6.11 -12.15 9.08
N LEU A 115 6.21 -10.81 9.11
CA LEU A 115 6.21 -10.01 7.89
C LEU A 115 7.50 -10.27 7.11
N GLU A 116 7.36 -10.98 6.00
CA GLU A 116 8.46 -11.42 5.14
C GLU A 116 8.49 -10.66 3.81
N GLU A 117 7.34 -10.18 3.33
CA GLU A 117 7.23 -9.53 2.03
C GLU A 117 6.52 -8.18 2.13
N PHE A 118 7.11 -7.18 1.50
CA PHE A 118 6.50 -5.87 1.31
C PHE A 118 6.57 -5.48 -0.15
N SER A 119 5.42 -5.16 -0.73
CA SER A 119 5.29 -4.70 -2.11
C SER A 119 4.62 -3.34 -2.14
N PHE A 120 5.27 -2.37 -2.77
CA PHE A 120 4.74 -1.04 -2.96
C PHE A 120 4.73 -0.69 -4.44
N THR A 121 3.55 -0.33 -4.95
CA THR A 121 3.41 0.15 -6.33
C THR A 121 3.01 1.61 -6.33
N PHE A 122 3.86 2.47 -6.87
CA PHE A 122 3.57 3.90 -6.99
C PHE A 122 2.41 4.15 -7.95
N HIS A 123 1.62 5.19 -7.69
CA HIS A 123 0.72 5.74 -8.71
C HIS A 123 1.50 6.73 -9.57
N VAL A 124 1.37 6.63 -10.89
CA VAL A 124 2.05 7.42 -11.91
C VAL A 124 1.01 8.32 -12.56
N LEU A 125 1.32 9.60 -12.62
CA LEU A 125 0.54 10.59 -13.33
C LEU A 125 1.25 10.88 -14.64
N VAL A 126 0.51 10.97 -15.75
CA VAL A 126 1.07 11.25 -17.07
C VAL A 126 0.42 12.53 -17.60
N SER A 127 1.17 13.61 -17.74
CA SER A 127 0.71 14.71 -18.59
C SER A 127 1.09 14.43 -20.03
N ILE A 128 0.17 14.78 -20.93
CA ILE A 128 0.35 14.67 -22.36
C ILE A 128 0.26 16.08 -22.91
N GLU A 129 1.39 16.56 -23.42
CA GLU A 129 1.46 17.80 -24.18
C GLU A 129 1.17 17.44 -25.65
N ASP A 130 0.02 17.88 -26.16
CA ASP A 130 -0.33 17.81 -27.57
C ASP A 130 0.24 19.04 -28.29
N ASP A 131 1.17 18.84 -29.24
CA ASP A 131 1.81 19.93 -30.02
C ASP A 131 0.82 20.76 -30.87
N THR A 132 -0.46 20.37 -30.92
CA THR A 132 -1.50 21.02 -31.74
C THR A 132 -2.35 22.03 -30.97
N ASN A 133 -2.42 21.94 -29.65
CA ASN A 133 -3.17 22.85 -28.79
C ASN A 133 -2.33 23.15 -27.54
N ASN A 134 -2.01 24.42 -27.29
CA ASN A 134 -1.24 24.89 -26.11
C ASN A 134 -1.94 24.64 -24.74
N GLN A 135 -2.86 23.68 -24.63
CA GLN A 135 -3.49 23.21 -23.41
C GLN A 135 -3.03 21.77 -23.15
N GLY A 136 -1.92 21.60 -22.41
CA GLY A 136 -1.49 20.29 -21.94
C GLY A 136 -2.54 19.68 -21.02
N GLY A 137 -3.00 18.47 -21.34
CA GLY A 137 -3.93 17.71 -20.51
C GLY A 137 -3.17 16.81 -19.53
N ILE A 138 -3.50 16.86 -18.24
CA ILE A 138 -3.01 15.88 -17.26
C ILE A 138 -3.97 14.69 -17.24
N ILE A 139 -3.49 13.49 -17.58
CA ILE A 139 -4.27 12.25 -17.55
C ILE A 139 -3.77 11.37 -16.40
N ASN A 140 -4.68 10.94 -15.53
CA ASN A 140 -4.39 9.96 -14.50
C ASN A 140 -4.34 8.57 -15.15
N ALA A 141 -3.14 8.08 -15.47
CA ALA A 141 -2.98 6.79 -16.13
C ALA A 141 -2.54 5.72 -15.11
N TYR A 142 -3.50 4.96 -14.58
CA TYR A 142 -3.23 3.61 -14.05
C TYR A 142 -4.23 2.60 -14.64
N TYR A 143 -3.71 1.53 -15.22
CA TYR A 143 -4.41 0.29 -15.62
C TYR A 143 -5.61 0.31 -16.57
N GLN A 144 -6.04 1.43 -17.16
CA GLN A 144 -7.11 1.29 -18.17
C GLN A 144 -6.61 0.68 -19.49
N HIS A 145 -5.40 0.97 -20.00
CA HIS A 145 -4.88 0.24 -21.15
C HIS A 145 -3.33 0.21 -21.22
N PRO A 146 -2.68 -0.96 -21.11
CA PRO A 146 -1.24 -1.11 -21.40
C PRO A 146 -0.85 -0.75 -22.84
N ASN A 147 -1.85 -0.59 -23.73
CA ASN A 147 -1.70 -0.23 -25.14
C ASN A 147 -2.41 1.08 -25.52
N ALA A 148 -2.63 2.01 -24.58
CA ALA A 148 -3.13 3.33 -24.97
C ALA A 148 -2.10 4.01 -25.89
N ILE A 149 -2.38 4.02 -27.20
CA ILE A 149 -1.60 4.78 -28.18
C ILE A 149 -1.95 6.25 -27.95
N ILE A 150 -1.24 6.87 -27.01
CA ILE A 150 -1.36 8.29 -26.75
C ILE A 150 -0.20 9.00 -27.47
N ARG A 151 -0.54 9.79 -28.49
CA ARG A 151 0.40 10.66 -29.23
C ARG A 151 0.65 11.93 -28.38
N GLY A 152 1.87 12.46 -28.38
CA GLY A 152 2.26 13.66 -27.62
C GLY A 152 3.46 13.44 -26.70
N LYS A 153 4.06 14.53 -26.20
CA LYS A 153 5.19 14.47 -25.27
C LYS A 153 4.67 14.10 -23.88
N LYS A 154 5.09 12.94 -23.37
CA LYS A 154 4.68 12.42 -22.05
C LYS A 154 5.59 12.98 -20.96
N ARG A 155 5.02 13.55 -19.91
CA ARG A 155 5.74 13.81 -18.65
C ARG A 155 5.13 12.97 -17.55
N TYR A 156 5.98 12.21 -16.87
CA TYR A 156 5.58 11.38 -15.74
C TYR A 156 5.80 12.17 -14.45
N TYR A 157 4.83 12.17 -13.55
CA TYR A 157 4.94 12.84 -12.26
C TYR A 157 4.75 11.85 -11.13
N GLY A 158 5.47 12.11 -10.03
CA GLY A 158 4.96 11.82 -8.70
C GLY A 158 5.37 10.49 -8.08
N THR A 159 6.67 10.22 -7.95
CA THR A 159 7.14 9.21 -6.99
C THR A 159 8.12 9.75 -5.94
N GLY A 160 8.46 11.04 -5.98
CA GLY A 160 9.41 11.69 -5.07
C GLY A 160 8.79 12.35 -3.83
N GLY A 161 9.63 13.04 -3.04
CA GLY A 161 9.21 13.91 -1.95
C GLY A 161 8.61 13.18 -0.74
N ASN A 162 7.47 13.68 -0.24
CA ASN A 162 6.84 13.17 0.99
C ASN A 162 6.46 11.68 0.92
N ILE A 163 6.20 11.15 -0.29
CA ILE A 163 5.91 9.73 -0.48
C ILE A 163 7.13 8.88 -0.11
N LEU A 164 8.31 9.21 -0.66
CA LEU A 164 9.55 8.49 -0.35
C LEU A 164 9.96 8.68 1.09
N GLU A 165 9.85 9.90 1.63
CA GLU A 165 10.18 10.14 3.03
C GLU A 165 9.27 9.34 3.98
N THR A 166 7.97 9.25 3.67
CA THR A 166 7.04 8.42 4.46
C THR A 166 7.33 6.93 4.31
N LEU A 167 7.62 6.48 3.09
CA LEU A 167 7.98 5.10 2.79
C LEU A 167 9.28 4.69 3.49
N ARG A 168 10.29 5.57 3.45
CA ARG A 168 11.57 5.43 4.16
C ARG A 168 11.35 5.23 5.65
N ARG A 169 10.61 6.14 6.31
CA ARG A 169 10.29 6.00 7.75
C ARG A 169 9.62 4.67 8.09
N PHE A 170 8.73 4.19 7.21
CA PHE A 170 8.08 2.92 7.41
C PHE A 170 9.05 1.74 7.26
N ILE A 171 9.83 1.69 6.19
CA ILE A 171 10.77 0.59 5.97
C ILE A 171 11.84 0.54 7.05
N SER A 172 12.36 1.68 7.50
CA SER A 172 13.28 1.76 8.65
C SER A 172 12.69 1.24 9.97
N SER A 173 11.36 1.08 10.05
CA SER A 173 10.69 0.50 11.22
C SER A 173 10.48 -1.02 11.09
N ILE A 174 10.50 -1.57 9.88
CA ILE A 174 10.30 -3.00 9.62
C ILE A 174 11.59 -3.77 9.92
N ARG A 175 11.45 -5.04 10.29
CA ARG A 175 12.57 -5.97 10.53
C ARG A 175 12.36 -7.29 9.81
N CYS A 176 13.46 -7.94 9.45
CA CYS A 176 13.50 -9.33 8.92
C CYS A 176 12.70 -9.53 7.63
N LEU A 177 12.59 -8.50 6.81
CA LEU A 177 11.95 -8.57 5.51
C LEU A 177 12.83 -9.41 4.56
N LYS A 178 12.25 -10.45 3.95
CA LYS A 178 12.93 -11.34 3.00
C LYS A 178 12.78 -10.88 1.54
N ARG A 179 11.71 -10.14 1.24
CA ARG A 179 11.35 -9.72 -0.11
C ARG A 179 10.82 -8.30 -0.11
N PHE A 180 11.41 -7.45 -0.93
CA PHE A 180 11.06 -6.05 -1.04
C PHE A 180 10.86 -5.67 -2.50
N TYR A 181 9.64 -5.26 -2.86
CA TYR A 181 9.28 -4.89 -4.23
C TYR A 181 8.88 -3.41 -4.29
N LEU A 182 9.62 -2.62 -5.07
CA LEU A 182 9.22 -1.28 -5.48
C LEU A 182 8.90 -1.25 -6.97
N ASN A 183 7.63 -1.04 -7.28
CA ASN A 183 7.14 -1.04 -8.65
C ASN A 183 6.77 0.37 -9.11
N ASN A 184 7.15 0.72 -10.35
CA ASN A 184 6.87 2.01 -10.98
C ASN A 184 7.47 3.21 -10.22
N LEU A 185 8.63 3.02 -9.60
CA LEU A 185 9.43 4.11 -9.05
C LEU A 185 10.03 4.92 -10.21
N LEU A 186 9.65 6.19 -10.34
CA LEU A 186 10.08 7.09 -11.42
C LEU A 186 10.89 8.24 -10.84
N LEU A 187 12.18 8.01 -10.63
CA LEU A 187 13.11 9.02 -10.11
C LEU A 187 13.79 9.77 -11.26
N GLU A 188 13.82 11.10 -11.19
CA GLU A 188 14.41 11.97 -12.22
C GLU A 188 15.95 12.09 -12.13
N SER A 189 16.55 11.75 -10.97
CA SER A 189 17.96 12.04 -10.67
C SER A 189 18.69 10.84 -10.06
N ASN A 190 19.86 10.47 -10.59
CA ASN A 190 20.69 9.36 -10.09
C ASN A 190 21.16 9.52 -8.62
N SER A 191 21.20 10.75 -8.08
CA SER A 191 21.65 11.03 -6.71
C SER A 191 20.65 10.63 -5.63
N ASP A 192 19.36 10.74 -5.91
CA ASP A 192 18.29 10.49 -4.93
C ASP A 192 18.00 8.99 -4.80
N ILE A 193 18.35 8.21 -5.83
CA ILE A 193 18.18 6.76 -5.88
C ILE A 193 19.14 6.07 -4.90
N GLY A 194 20.43 6.43 -4.95
CA GLY A 194 21.47 5.77 -4.17
C GLY A 194 21.24 5.91 -2.67
N SER A 195 21.23 7.14 -2.16
CA SER A 195 21.03 7.40 -0.72
C SER A 195 19.72 6.84 -0.16
N CYS A 196 18.62 6.92 -0.92
CA CYS A 196 17.34 6.38 -0.47
C CYS A 196 17.37 4.85 -0.46
N LEU A 197 17.90 4.18 -1.48
CA LEU A 197 17.95 2.72 -1.50
C LEU A 197 18.97 2.16 -0.49
N ASP A 198 20.13 2.80 -0.33
CA ASP A 198 21.18 2.34 0.58
C ASP A 198 20.67 2.25 2.03
N GLU A 199 19.96 3.26 2.51
CA GLU A 199 19.36 3.26 3.86
C GLU A 199 18.13 2.33 3.97
N LEU A 200 17.39 2.12 2.87
CA LEU A 200 16.31 1.14 2.82
C LEU A 200 16.85 -0.30 2.92
N LEU A 201 18.05 -0.54 2.37
CA LEU A 201 18.71 -1.84 2.30
C LEU A 201 19.44 -2.23 3.59
N GLU A 202 19.86 -1.26 4.42
CA GLU A 202 20.46 -1.54 5.74
C GLU A 202 19.52 -2.31 6.69
N ASN A 203 18.20 -2.22 6.51
CA ASN A 203 17.21 -2.90 7.36
C ASN A 203 16.68 -4.22 6.80
N SER A 204 16.89 -4.51 5.52
CA SER A 204 16.53 -5.77 4.89
C SER A 204 17.68 -6.76 5.00
N CYS A 205 17.61 -7.70 5.94
CA CYS A 205 18.49 -8.86 5.92
C CYS A 205 18.12 -9.73 4.71
N GLU A 206 18.96 -9.62 3.67
CA GLU A 206 19.06 -10.49 2.49
C GLU A 206 18.05 -10.31 1.34
N THR A 207 18.65 -10.18 0.15
CA THR A 207 18.16 -10.42 -1.23
C THR A 207 17.17 -9.42 -1.86
N LEU A 208 17.73 -8.54 -2.71
CA LEU A 208 17.06 -7.98 -3.89
C LEU A 208 17.10 -9.04 -5.02
N GLU A 209 15.93 -9.45 -5.50
CA GLU A 209 15.72 -10.05 -6.83
C GLU A 209 14.83 -9.11 -7.67
#